data_AF-A0A355V2I3-F1
#
_entry.id   AF-A0A355V2I3-F1
#
_cell.length_a   1.000
_cell.length_b   1.000
_cell.length_c   1.000
_cell.angle_alpha   90.00
_cell.angle_beta   90.00
_cell.angle_gamma   90.00
#
_symmetry.space_group_name_H-M   'P 1'
#
loop_
_entity.id
_entity.type
_entity.pdbx_description
1 polymer ?
#
loop_
_entity_poly.entity_id
_entity_poly.type
_entity_poly.pdbx_seq_one_letter_code
_entity_poly.pdbx_strand_id
1 'polypeptide(L)' 'GVHQDGLVHISEITDKYIRHPSDVLKVGQPVKAVIISLDKGKQRIGLSLKQVRKQAN' A
#
# COMPACT_ATOMS: atom_id res chain seq x y z
N GLY A 1 14.47 5.31 -8.86
CA GLY A 1 13.11 4.93 -8.42
C GLY A 1 12.50 4.01 -9.47
N VAL A 2 11.79 2.97 -9.05
CA VAL A 2 11.06 2.08 -9.95
C VAL A 2 10.11 2.92 -10.82
N HIS A 3 10.12 2.74 -12.14
CA HIS A 3 9.22 3.46 -13.07
C HIS A 3 7.83 2.80 -13.16
N GLN A 4 7.48 1.95 -12.18
CA GLN A 4 6.23 1.19 -12.14
C GLN A 4 5.37 1.69 -11.00
N ASP A 5 4.09 1.92 -11.29
CA ASP A 5 3.12 2.33 -10.29
C ASP A 5 2.81 1.18 -9.33
N GLY A 6 2.94 1.45 -8.04
CA GLY A 6 2.53 0.55 -6.98
C GLY A 6 1.06 0.78 -6.61
N LEU A 7 0.29 -0.29 -6.46
CA LEU A 7 -1.11 -0.24 -6.07
C LEU A 7 -1.30 -0.79 -4.67
N VAL A 8 -2.02 -0.03 -3.84
CA VAL A 8 -2.43 -0.46 -2.50
C VAL A 8 -3.94 -0.64 -2.51
N HIS A 9 -4.42 -1.82 -2.12
CA HIS A 9 -5.85 -2.04 -1.93
C HIS A 9 -6.32 -1.39 -0.63
N ILE A 10 -7.57 -0.90 -0.55
CA ILE A 10 -8.07 -0.17 0.64
C ILE A 10 -7.97 -1.00 1.93
N SER A 11 -8.18 -2.31 1.85
CA SER A 11 -8.03 -3.27 2.97
C SER A 11 -6.59 -3.49 3.43
N GLU A 12 -5.61 -3.00 2.66
CA GLU A 12 -4.17 -3.11 2.95
C GLU A 12 -3.60 -1.80 3.54
N ILE A 13 -4.43 -0.75 3.66
CA ILE A 13 -4.02 0.53 4.25
C ILE A 13 -4.01 0.45 5.78
N THR A 14 -5.08 -0.09 6.37
CA THR A 14 -5.25 -0.17 7.83
C THR A 14 -6.21 -1.31 8.21
N ASP A 15 -6.08 -1.82 9.43
CA ASP A 15 -7.02 -2.80 10.01
C ASP A 15 -8.36 -2.17 10.44
N LYS A 16 -8.49 -0.83 10.40
CA LYS A 16 -9.74 -0.12 10.71
C LYS A 16 -10.60 0.01 9.47
N TYR A 17 -11.93 -0.01 9.64
CA TYR A 17 -12.84 0.31 8.55
C TYR A 17 -12.67 1.77 8.14
N ILE A 18 -12.41 2.00 6.85
CA ILE A 18 -12.31 3.32 6.24
C ILE A 18 -13.16 3.34 4.97
N ARG A 19 -13.84 4.47 4.71
CA ARG A 19 -14.63 4.66 3.48
C ARG A 19 -13.78 5.26 2.37
N HIS A 20 -12.92 6.22 2.71
CA HIS A 20 -12.06 6.88 1.74
C HIS A 20 -10.58 6.78 2.17
N PRO A 21 -9.65 6.44 1.26
CA PRO A 21 -8.22 6.40 1.57
C PRO A 21 -7.69 7.78 2.02
N SER A 22 -8.31 8.86 1.56
CA SER A 22 -8.01 10.25 1.95
C SER A 22 -8.24 10.53 3.44
N ASP A 23 -9.02 9.70 4.15
CA ASP A 23 -9.26 9.85 5.58
C ASP A 23 -8.00 9.52 6.41
N VAL A 24 -7.08 8.74 5.83
CA VAL A 24 -5.88 8.21 6.52
C VAL A 24 -4.57 8.50 5.78
N LEU A 25 -4.63 8.97 4.54
CA LEU A 25 -3.48 9.28 3.70
C LEU A 25 -3.64 10.64 3.03
N LYS A 26 -2.52 11.34 2.81
CA LYS A 26 -2.47 12.59 2.06
C LYS A 26 -1.59 12.43 0.82
N VAL A 27 -1.96 13.12 -0.26
CA VAL A 27 -1.12 13.20 -1.47
C VAL A 27 0.22 13.82 -1.11
N GLY A 28 1.32 13.20 -1.57
CA GLY A 28 2.69 13.61 -1.25
C GLY A 28 3.20 13.14 0.12
N GLN A 29 2.38 12.46 0.92
CA GLN A 29 2.82 11.89 2.19
C GLN A 29 3.77 10.71 1.94
N PRO A 30 5.01 10.75 2.45
CA PRO A 30 5.89 9.59 2.40
C PRO A 30 5.33 8.49 3.31
N VAL A 31 5.20 7.28 2.77
CA VAL A 31 4.72 6.10 3.51
C VAL A 31 5.68 4.93 3.30
N LYS A 32 5.70 4.02 4.28
CA LYS A 32 6.37 2.73 4.14
C LYS A 32 5.34 1.67 3.73
N ALA A 33 5.69 0.83 2.77
CA ALA A 33 4.86 -0.28 2.31
C ALA A 33 5.75 -1.52 2.09
N VAL A 34 5.16 -2.71 2.19
CA VAL A 34 5.77 -3.96 1.76
C VAL A 34 5.14 -4.48 0.48
N ILE A 35 5.91 -5.22 -0.30
CA ILE A 35 5.42 -5.91 -1.50
C ILE A 35 4.67 -7.16 -1.07
N ILE A 36 3.42 -7.31 -1.53
CA ILE A 36 2.57 -8.48 -1.27
C ILE A 36 2.28 -9.28 -2.53
N SER A 37 2.41 -8.68 -3.71
CA SER A 37 2.19 -9.37 -4.99
C SER A 37 2.95 -8.69 -6.12
N LEU A 38 3.38 -9.49 -7.10
CA LEU A 38 4.07 -9.04 -8.30
C LEU A 38 3.37 -9.65 -9.52
N ASP A 39 2.66 -8.81 -10.28
CA ASP A 39 2.12 -9.21 -11.57
C ASP A 39 3.04 -8.69 -12.68
N LYS A 40 3.94 -9.58 -13.12
CA LYS A 40 4.89 -9.28 -14.20
C LYS A 40 4.22 -9.10 -15.55
N GLY A 41 3.07 -9.73 -15.78
CA GLY A 41 2.32 -9.63 -17.04
C GLY A 41 1.65 -8.26 -17.19
N LYS A 42 1.17 -7.69 -16.08
CA LYS A 42 0.52 -6.38 -16.05
C LYS A 42 1.41 -5.24 -15.57
N GLN A 43 2.67 -5.52 -15.25
CA GLN A 43 3.63 -4.56 -14.69
C GLN A 43 3.11 -3.85 -13.43
N ARG A 44 2.40 -4.58 -12.56
CA ARG A 44 1.78 -4.05 -11.35
C ARG A 44 2.40 -4.66 -10.11
N ILE A 45 2.63 -3.81 -9.12
CA ILE A 45 3.16 -4.20 -7.81
C ILE A 45 2.05 -3.98 -6.78
N GLY A 46 1.63 -5.06 -6.12
CA GLY A 46 0.72 -5.00 -5.00
C GLY A 46 1.48 -4.64 -3.72
N LEU A 47 1.04 -3.59 -3.05
CA LEU A 47 1.67 -3.04 -1.85
C LEU A 47 0.73 -3.09 -0.65
N SER A 48 1.30 -3.25 0.55
CA SER A 48 0.56 -3.23 1.83
C SER A 48 1.22 -2.32 2.85
N LEU A 49 0.44 -1.42 3.45
CA LEU A 49 0.88 -0.52 4.51
C LEU A 49 0.62 -1.13 5.90
N LYS A 50 -0.46 -1.90 6.05
CA LYS A 50 -0.80 -2.55 7.33
C LYS A 50 0.25 -3.59 7.73
N GLN A 51 0.79 -4.33 6.77
CA GLN A 51 1.72 -5.41 7.06
C GLN A 51 3.08 -4.90 7.54
N VAL A 52 3.50 -3.70 7.10
CA VAL A 52 4.66 -3.00 7.66
C VAL A 52 4.50 -2.79 9.16
N ARG A 53 3.31 -2.37 9.61
CA ARG A 53 3.02 -2.15 11.04
C ARG A 53 3.03 -3.45 11.83
N LYS A 54 2.57 -4.56 11.22
CA LYS A 54 2.59 -5.88 11.86
C LYS A 54 4.00 -6.47 12.01
N GLN A 55 4.92 -6.16 11.09
CA GLN A 55 6.30 -6.63 11.15
C GLN A 55 7.19 -5.83 12.13
N ALA A 56 6.69 -4.69 12.62
CA ALA A 56 7.40 -3.85 13.58
C ALA A 56 7.15 -4.23 15.06
N ASN A 57 6.42 -5.33 15.30
CA ASN A 57 6.16 -5.94 16.61
C ASN A 57 6.71 -7.37 16.62
#